data_AF-A0A5C6WZ62-F1
#
_entry.id   AF-A0A5C6WZ62-F1
#
_cell.length_a   1.000
_cell.length_b   1.000
_cell.length_c   1.000
_cell.angle_alpha   90.00
_cell.angle_beta   90.00
_cell.angle_gamma   90.00
#
_symmetry.space_group_name_H-M   'P 1'
#
loop_
_entity.id
_entity.type
_entity.pdbx_description
1 polymer ?
#
loop_
_entity_poly.entity_id
_entity_poly.type
_entity_poly.pdbx_seq_one_letter_code
_entity_poly.pdbx_strand_id
1 'polypeptide(L)'
;MSQFKGRFMSLRCVVAQALLVGMLAFIAGCVTTQSLGDRAFKSEEYSLALEYYEQAIAEGSRDPELYFRAARAATNVGAFAQAERYYSRSLRHGGGVRVARSLAQLYVQTSNFAQAVRVYQYLMRVEEDVQPVYSNMGAALMYAGRYLDAESFMIIAQQMKPADPVPYINLGVLYDRHIRNRPRAVAFYQCFTELTSDASQRRQVQNRMMEMANEGSIDASRVGLRCGETYRLPEPVAVDLSAALKDYGGEVDLGFEVEAGQEPAEIEVQRIAPPEEGASTEAPAADESDDASPAEEEIEPKVSEASGSDVIGGDRGENAAPGEAEAGESGDDALVDDAEALALNYYEDGRYDDALRALRSVEKRSDQGDRVFGLALYRTGRFEEAAEWLELTLARLPSPEVTGALVDAYRRLGQRDALRVVCERFEGWPDYEGALQGCPGEALQID
;
A
#
# COMPACT_ATOMS: atom_id res chain seq x y z
N MET A 1 -33.30 -69.84 -42.89
CA MET A 1 -33.08 -68.92 -41.75
C MET A 1 -31.60 -68.50 -41.61
N SER A 2 -30.89 -68.15 -42.70
CA SER A 2 -29.43 -67.85 -42.63
C SER A 2 -29.11 -66.34 -42.70
N GLN A 3 -29.72 -65.59 -43.63
CA GLN A 3 -29.34 -64.19 -43.88
C GLN A 3 -29.63 -63.19 -42.74
N PHE A 4 -30.54 -63.48 -41.80
CA PHE A 4 -30.86 -62.56 -40.71
C PHE A 4 -29.79 -62.50 -39.60
N LYS A 5 -28.92 -63.52 -39.46
CA LYS A 5 -27.84 -63.49 -38.44
C LYS A 5 -26.71 -62.52 -38.78
N GLY A 6 -26.38 -62.33 -40.07
CA GLY A 6 -25.28 -61.45 -40.49
C GLY A 6 -25.51 -59.98 -40.18
N ARG A 7 -26.73 -59.47 -40.39
CA ARG A 7 -27.09 -58.06 -40.12
C ARG A 7 -27.01 -57.69 -38.64
N PHE A 8 -27.34 -58.60 -37.72
CA PHE A 8 -27.25 -58.34 -36.27
C PHE A 8 -25.81 -58.29 -35.73
N MET A 9 -24.87 -59.05 -36.30
CA MET A 9 -23.44 -58.90 -35.96
C MET A 9 -22.86 -57.58 -36.48
N SER A 10 -23.21 -57.19 -37.71
CA SER A 10 -22.82 -55.89 -38.28
C SER A 10 -23.29 -54.72 -37.41
N LEU A 11 -24.56 -54.71 -36.99
CA LEU A 11 -25.09 -53.61 -36.17
C LEU A 11 -24.43 -53.54 -34.78
N ARG A 12 -24.12 -54.69 -34.16
CA ARG A 12 -23.42 -54.74 -32.87
C ARG A 12 -21.97 -54.24 -32.98
N CYS A 13 -21.25 -54.56 -34.06
CA CYS A 13 -19.91 -54.00 -34.30
C CYS A 13 -19.96 -52.48 -34.51
N VAL A 14 -20.93 -51.97 -35.29
CA VAL A 14 -21.07 -50.51 -35.52
C VAL A 14 -21.40 -49.77 -34.24
N VAL A 15 -22.32 -50.29 -33.40
CA VAL A 15 -22.65 -49.68 -32.10
C VAL A 15 -21.46 -49.77 -31.14
N ALA A 16 -20.72 -50.88 -31.10
CA ALA A 16 -19.52 -50.99 -30.28
C ALA A 16 -18.41 -50.03 -30.74
N GLN A 17 -18.19 -49.86 -32.04
CA GLN A 17 -17.24 -48.88 -32.58
C GLN A 17 -17.69 -47.44 -32.32
N ALA A 18 -18.98 -47.13 -32.44
CA ALA A 18 -19.51 -45.80 -32.11
C ALA A 18 -19.36 -45.47 -30.61
N LEU A 19 -19.58 -46.44 -29.72
CA LEU A 19 -19.33 -46.30 -28.29
C LEU A 19 -17.84 -46.18 -27.97
N LEU A 20 -16.97 -46.89 -28.70
CA LEU A 20 -15.51 -46.80 -28.53
C LEU A 20 -14.95 -45.46 -29.03
N VAL A 21 -15.47 -44.94 -30.14
CA VAL A 21 -15.15 -43.58 -30.64
C VAL A 21 -15.73 -42.52 -29.71
N GLY A 22 -16.93 -42.73 -29.15
CA GLY A 22 -17.52 -41.88 -28.11
C GLY A 22 -16.68 -41.85 -26.84
N MET A 23 -16.18 -43.00 -26.36
CA MET A 23 -15.23 -43.06 -25.25
C MET A 23 -13.89 -42.40 -25.59
N LEU A 24 -13.34 -42.63 -26.79
CA LEU A 24 -12.10 -42.00 -27.21
C LEU A 24 -12.24 -40.48 -27.36
N ALA A 25 -13.41 -39.97 -27.73
CA ALA A 25 -13.73 -38.54 -27.72
C ALA A 25 -13.94 -37.99 -26.30
N PHE A 26 -14.33 -38.83 -25.34
CA PHE A 26 -14.38 -38.49 -23.90
C PHE A 26 -12.99 -38.53 -23.23
N ILE A 27 -12.06 -39.34 -23.77
CA ILE A 27 -10.68 -39.50 -23.30
C ILE A 27 -9.73 -38.50 -24.00
N ALA A 28 -10.08 -38.02 -25.19
CA ALA A 28 -9.48 -36.84 -25.82
C ALA A 28 -9.86 -35.61 -24.98
N GLY A 29 -9.02 -35.34 -23.97
CA GLY A 29 -9.40 -34.59 -22.76
C GLY A 29 -10.22 -33.33 -23.01
N CYS A 30 -11.27 -33.18 -22.19
CA CYS A 30 -12.12 -32.00 -22.17
C CYS A 30 -11.26 -30.73 -22.13
N VAL A 31 -11.17 -30.05 -23.28
CA VAL A 31 -10.59 -28.71 -23.37
C VAL A 31 -11.52 -27.77 -22.62
N THR A 32 -11.18 -27.47 -21.37
CA THR A 32 -11.92 -26.47 -20.58
C THR A 32 -11.67 -25.08 -21.17
N THR A 33 -12.65 -24.19 -21.01
CA THR A 33 -12.54 -22.75 -21.27
C THR A 33 -11.29 -22.15 -20.62
N GLN A 34 -11.04 -22.49 -19.35
CA GLN A 34 -9.79 -22.15 -18.66
C GLN A 34 -8.52 -22.63 -19.39
N SER A 35 -8.49 -23.84 -19.96
CA SER A 35 -7.32 -24.36 -20.70
C SER A 35 -7.10 -23.71 -22.08
N LEU A 36 -8.13 -23.06 -22.63
CA LEU A 36 -8.00 -22.16 -23.79
C LEU A 36 -7.40 -20.82 -23.34
N GLY A 37 -7.91 -20.24 -22.26
CA GLY A 37 -7.35 -19.04 -21.63
C GLY A 37 -5.87 -19.19 -21.25
N ASP A 38 -5.49 -20.32 -20.62
CA ASP A 38 -4.11 -20.65 -20.26
C ASP A 38 -3.18 -20.72 -21.48
N ARG A 39 -3.69 -21.15 -22.64
CA ARG A 39 -2.92 -21.22 -23.88
C ARG A 39 -2.79 -19.85 -24.53
N ALA A 40 -3.89 -19.11 -24.66
CA ALA A 40 -3.87 -17.73 -25.15
C ALA A 40 -2.94 -16.84 -24.30
N PHE A 41 -2.97 -16.98 -22.97
CA PHE A 41 -2.08 -16.25 -22.05
C PHE A 41 -0.61 -16.57 -22.30
N LYS A 42 -0.27 -17.84 -22.58
CA LYS A 42 1.10 -18.26 -22.91
C LYS A 42 1.55 -17.83 -24.31
N SER A 43 0.61 -17.59 -25.22
CA SER A 43 0.87 -16.97 -26.53
C SER A 43 0.94 -15.43 -26.49
N GLU A 44 0.83 -14.82 -25.29
CA GLU A 44 0.71 -13.36 -25.10
C GLU A 44 -0.55 -12.73 -25.72
N GLU A 45 -1.53 -13.56 -26.09
CA GLU A 45 -2.85 -13.15 -26.60
C GLU A 45 -3.78 -12.75 -25.44
N TYR A 46 -3.37 -11.76 -24.65
CA TYR A 46 -3.97 -11.45 -23.35
C TYR A 46 -5.47 -11.09 -23.40
N SER A 47 -5.94 -10.42 -24.44
CA SER A 47 -7.37 -10.12 -24.62
C SER A 47 -8.19 -11.38 -24.83
N LEU A 48 -7.72 -12.29 -25.70
CA LEU A 48 -8.37 -13.59 -25.93
C LEU A 48 -8.29 -14.50 -24.69
N ALA A 49 -7.20 -14.42 -23.93
CA ALA A 49 -7.08 -15.11 -22.65
C ALA A 49 -8.13 -14.62 -21.65
N LEU A 50 -8.33 -13.30 -21.57
CA LEU A 50 -9.33 -12.66 -20.71
C LEU A 50 -10.75 -13.10 -21.08
N GLU A 51 -11.11 -13.09 -22.38
CA GLU A 51 -12.41 -13.59 -22.87
C GLU A 51 -12.68 -15.04 -22.43
N TYR A 52 -11.70 -15.94 -22.58
CA TYR A 52 -11.85 -17.33 -22.13
C TYR A 52 -11.95 -17.48 -20.60
N TYR A 53 -11.23 -16.66 -19.83
CA TYR A 53 -11.36 -16.68 -18.37
C TYR A 53 -12.71 -16.10 -17.91
N GLU A 54 -13.21 -15.04 -18.56
CA GLU A 54 -14.55 -14.49 -18.32
C GLU A 54 -15.64 -15.51 -18.60
N GLN A 55 -15.55 -16.26 -19.69
CA GLN A 55 -16.47 -17.36 -19.98
C GLN A 55 -16.44 -18.43 -18.88
N ALA A 56 -15.24 -18.86 -18.45
CA ALA A 56 -15.08 -19.84 -17.37
C ALA A 56 -15.59 -19.33 -16.00
N ILE A 57 -15.55 -18.01 -15.76
CA ILE A 57 -16.15 -17.37 -14.58
C ILE A 57 -17.68 -17.33 -14.70
N ALA A 58 -18.22 -17.01 -15.87
CA ALA A 58 -19.66 -16.98 -16.14
C ALA A 58 -20.32 -18.36 -16.04
N GLU A 59 -19.56 -19.44 -16.25
CA GLU A 59 -19.94 -20.84 -15.98
C GLU A 59 -20.09 -21.16 -14.47
N GLY A 60 -19.90 -20.16 -13.58
CA GLY A 60 -20.17 -20.25 -12.13
C GLY A 60 -18.97 -20.61 -11.27
N SER A 61 -17.75 -20.58 -11.84
CA SER A 61 -16.54 -20.92 -11.10
C SER A 61 -16.24 -19.95 -9.96
N ARG A 62 -15.89 -20.52 -8.80
CA ARG A 62 -15.38 -19.80 -7.61
C ARG A 62 -13.90 -20.08 -7.35
N ASP A 63 -13.16 -20.57 -8.35
CA ASP A 63 -11.73 -20.87 -8.22
C ASP A 63 -10.89 -19.58 -8.07
N PRO A 64 -10.18 -19.38 -6.95
CA PRO A 64 -9.32 -18.21 -6.77
C PRO A 64 -8.18 -18.16 -7.80
N GLU A 65 -7.71 -19.29 -8.33
CA GLU A 65 -6.66 -19.31 -9.36
C GLU A 65 -7.19 -18.83 -10.72
N LEU A 66 -8.42 -19.18 -11.09
CA LEU A 66 -9.07 -18.64 -12.29
C LEU A 66 -9.22 -17.11 -12.21
N TYR A 67 -9.67 -16.59 -11.07
CA TYR A 67 -9.72 -15.14 -10.85
C TYR A 67 -8.33 -14.49 -10.90
N PHE A 68 -7.30 -15.10 -10.32
CA PHE A 68 -5.93 -14.60 -10.41
C PHE A 68 -5.41 -14.55 -11.85
N ARG A 69 -5.75 -15.54 -12.68
CA ARG A 69 -5.39 -15.56 -14.11
C ARG A 69 -6.13 -14.50 -14.91
N ALA A 70 -7.43 -14.32 -14.68
CA ALA A 70 -8.22 -13.23 -15.26
C ALA A 70 -7.63 -11.86 -14.88
N ALA A 71 -7.26 -11.67 -13.60
CA ALA A 71 -6.63 -10.45 -13.11
C ALA A 71 -5.30 -10.15 -13.83
N ARG A 72 -4.44 -11.16 -13.99
CA ARG A 72 -3.18 -11.03 -14.75
C ARG A 72 -3.42 -10.73 -16.22
N ALA A 73 -4.42 -11.35 -16.87
CA ALA A 73 -4.77 -11.05 -18.26
C ALA A 73 -5.23 -9.59 -18.40
N ALA A 74 -6.18 -9.15 -17.57
CA ALA A 74 -6.66 -7.77 -17.52
C ALA A 74 -5.52 -6.77 -17.26
N THR A 75 -4.56 -7.09 -16.37
CA THR A 75 -3.37 -6.24 -16.11
C THR A 75 -2.52 -6.06 -17.38
N ASN A 76 -2.29 -7.12 -18.16
CA ASN A 76 -1.49 -7.05 -19.39
C ASN A 76 -2.22 -6.34 -20.55
N VAL A 77 -3.55 -6.34 -20.56
CA VAL A 77 -4.39 -5.56 -21.49
C VAL A 77 -4.49 -4.09 -21.08
N GLY A 78 -4.08 -3.73 -19.86
CA GLY A 78 -4.23 -2.38 -19.29
C GLY A 78 -5.62 -2.10 -18.69
N ALA A 79 -6.46 -3.12 -18.55
CA ALA A 79 -7.79 -3.04 -17.94
C ALA A 79 -7.69 -3.05 -16.39
N PHE A 80 -6.98 -2.08 -15.82
CA PHE A 80 -6.53 -2.10 -14.43
C PHE A 80 -7.67 -2.18 -13.39
N ALA A 81 -8.76 -1.42 -13.57
CA ALA A 81 -9.93 -1.49 -12.69
C ALA A 81 -10.62 -2.87 -12.73
N GLN A 82 -10.51 -3.59 -13.84
CA GLN A 82 -11.02 -4.96 -13.97
C GLN A 82 -10.06 -5.97 -13.31
N ALA A 83 -8.74 -5.75 -13.46
CA ALA A 83 -7.72 -6.53 -12.77
C ALA A 83 -7.87 -6.44 -11.23
N GLU A 84 -8.09 -5.24 -10.69
CA GLU A 84 -8.36 -5.00 -9.26
C GLU A 84 -9.57 -5.81 -8.77
N ARG A 85 -10.68 -5.79 -9.53
CA ARG A 85 -11.89 -6.58 -9.23
C ARG A 85 -11.59 -8.08 -9.21
N TYR A 86 -10.80 -8.60 -10.15
CA TYR A 86 -10.45 -10.02 -10.21
C TYR A 86 -9.43 -10.43 -9.12
N TYR A 87 -8.42 -9.61 -8.81
CA TYR A 87 -7.52 -9.88 -7.67
C TYR A 87 -8.31 -9.89 -6.35
N SER A 88 -9.21 -8.92 -6.15
CA SER A 88 -10.08 -8.86 -4.97
C SER A 88 -10.99 -10.10 -4.86
N ARG A 89 -11.61 -10.54 -5.96
CA ARG A 89 -12.38 -11.80 -5.99
C ARG A 89 -11.52 -13.03 -5.71
N SER A 90 -10.30 -13.08 -6.24
CA SER A 90 -9.34 -14.15 -5.96
C SER A 90 -9.03 -14.25 -4.46
N LEU A 91 -8.70 -13.13 -3.81
CA LEU A 91 -8.49 -13.06 -2.36
C LEU A 91 -9.72 -13.53 -1.57
N ARG A 92 -10.92 -13.04 -1.90
CA ARG A 92 -12.18 -13.45 -1.26
C ARG A 92 -12.49 -14.95 -1.37
N HIS A 93 -11.97 -15.63 -2.39
CA HIS A 93 -12.14 -17.08 -2.58
C HIS A 93 -10.94 -17.92 -2.11
N GLY A 94 -10.08 -17.37 -1.24
CA GLY A 94 -8.95 -18.10 -0.66
C GLY A 94 -7.63 -17.96 -1.44
N GLY A 95 -7.52 -16.96 -2.30
CA GLY A 95 -6.25 -16.57 -2.91
C GLY A 95 -5.23 -16.14 -1.85
N GLY A 96 -4.09 -16.82 -1.78
CA GLY A 96 -3.05 -16.53 -0.79
C GLY A 96 -2.08 -15.40 -1.19
N VAL A 97 -1.01 -15.25 -0.40
CA VAL A 97 0.10 -14.26 -0.51
C VAL A 97 0.44 -13.82 -1.94
N ARG A 98 0.64 -14.77 -2.88
CA ARG A 98 0.99 -14.47 -4.29
C ARG A 98 -0.02 -13.53 -4.97
N VAL A 99 -1.31 -13.67 -4.66
CA VAL A 99 -2.40 -12.83 -5.18
C VAL A 99 -2.29 -11.41 -4.62
N ALA A 100 -2.10 -11.29 -3.30
CA ALA A 100 -1.90 -10.00 -2.63
C ALA A 100 -0.63 -9.28 -3.13
N ARG A 101 0.50 -9.98 -3.31
CA ARG A 101 1.71 -9.40 -3.94
C ARG A 101 1.42 -8.78 -5.32
N SER A 102 0.67 -9.48 -6.18
CA SER A 102 0.30 -8.95 -7.50
C SER A 102 -0.70 -7.79 -7.42
N LEU A 103 -1.61 -7.77 -6.45
CA LEU A 103 -2.51 -6.64 -6.22
C LEU A 103 -1.76 -5.39 -5.71
N ALA A 104 -0.82 -5.56 -4.78
CA ALA A 104 0.06 -4.48 -4.33
C ALA A 104 0.88 -3.91 -5.50
N GLN A 105 1.44 -4.79 -6.35
CA GLN A 105 2.17 -4.38 -7.55
C GLN A 105 1.27 -3.64 -8.56
N LEU A 106 0.03 -4.08 -8.77
CA LEU A 106 -0.96 -3.37 -9.59
C LEU A 106 -1.18 -1.95 -9.03
N TYR A 107 -1.41 -1.81 -7.72
CA TYR A 107 -1.63 -0.50 -7.11
C TYR A 107 -0.41 0.42 -7.21
N VAL A 108 0.81 -0.09 -7.07
CA VAL A 108 2.04 0.69 -7.32
C VAL A 108 2.14 1.10 -8.81
N GLN A 109 1.84 0.20 -9.74
CA GLN A 109 1.85 0.48 -11.19
C GLN A 109 0.83 1.55 -11.59
N THR A 110 -0.33 1.59 -10.93
CA THR A 110 -1.39 2.57 -11.19
C THR A 110 -1.32 3.80 -10.26
N SER A 111 -0.21 4.00 -9.55
CA SER A 111 0.00 5.09 -8.58
C SER A 111 -1.03 5.18 -7.43
N ASN A 112 -1.75 4.10 -7.15
CA ASN A 112 -2.72 3.98 -6.06
C ASN A 112 -2.00 3.63 -4.74
N PHE A 113 -1.01 4.43 -4.34
CA PHE A 113 -0.09 4.08 -3.24
C PHE A 113 -0.80 3.83 -1.91
N ALA A 114 -1.90 4.55 -1.62
CA ALA A 114 -2.71 4.33 -0.41
C ALA A 114 -3.39 2.95 -0.34
N GLN A 115 -3.64 2.32 -1.50
CA GLN A 115 -4.13 0.94 -1.58
C GLN A 115 -2.97 -0.06 -1.55
N ALA A 116 -1.82 0.27 -2.15
CA ALA A 116 -0.62 -0.55 -2.05
C ALA A 116 -0.18 -0.72 -0.58
N VAL A 117 -0.16 0.38 0.19
CA VAL A 117 0.14 0.38 1.65
C VAL A 117 -0.78 -0.60 2.41
N ARG A 118 -2.09 -0.59 2.14
CA ARG A 118 -3.05 -1.55 2.72
C ARG A 118 -2.73 -3.00 2.43
N VAL A 119 -2.41 -3.31 1.18
CA VAL A 119 -2.06 -4.69 0.81
C VAL A 119 -0.71 -5.08 1.43
N TYR A 120 0.24 -4.16 1.58
CA TYR A 120 1.48 -4.41 2.30
C TYR A 120 1.27 -4.63 3.81
N GLN A 121 0.35 -3.91 4.48
CA GLN A 121 -0.04 -4.20 5.88
C GLN A 121 -0.55 -5.64 6.04
N TYR A 122 -1.39 -6.11 5.11
CA TYR A 122 -1.82 -7.52 5.11
C TYR A 122 -0.63 -8.46 4.91
N LEU A 123 0.21 -8.22 3.90
CA LEU A 123 1.39 -9.04 3.60
C LEU A 123 2.38 -9.10 4.77
N MET A 124 2.52 -8.02 5.56
CA MET A 124 3.37 -8.00 6.76
C MET A 124 2.99 -9.07 7.79
N ARG A 125 1.72 -9.44 7.87
CA ARG A 125 1.20 -10.42 8.85
C ARG A 125 1.23 -11.86 8.34
N VAL A 126 1.35 -12.07 7.03
CA VAL A 126 1.20 -13.40 6.39
C VAL A 126 2.43 -13.89 5.63
N GLU A 127 3.46 -13.07 5.45
CA GLU A 127 4.70 -13.46 4.78
C GLU A 127 5.80 -13.91 5.74
N GLU A 128 6.40 -15.07 5.47
CA GLU A 128 7.57 -15.59 6.21
C GLU A 128 8.84 -14.76 5.98
N ASP A 129 9.01 -14.21 4.77
CA ASP A 129 10.09 -13.27 4.44
C ASP A 129 9.52 -11.87 4.27
N VAL A 130 9.39 -11.16 5.39
CA VAL A 130 8.69 -9.87 5.44
C VAL A 130 9.56 -8.67 5.03
N GLN A 131 10.89 -8.81 4.97
CA GLN A 131 11.80 -7.69 4.66
C GLN A 131 11.57 -7.03 3.27
N PRO A 132 11.23 -7.77 2.20
CA PRO A 132 10.82 -7.17 0.93
C PRO A 132 9.49 -6.42 1.04
N VAL A 133 8.59 -6.83 1.95
CA VAL A 133 7.33 -6.14 2.21
C VAL A 133 7.61 -4.76 2.81
N TYR A 134 8.45 -4.66 3.83
CA TYR A 134 8.91 -3.39 4.40
C TYR A 134 9.56 -2.47 3.34
N SER A 135 10.45 -3.03 2.50
CA SER A 135 11.11 -2.27 1.42
C SER A 135 10.12 -1.68 0.41
N ASN A 136 9.15 -2.49 -0.04
CA ASN A 136 8.15 -2.08 -1.02
C ASN A 136 7.10 -1.14 -0.43
N MET A 137 6.75 -1.33 0.84
CA MET A 137 5.86 -0.44 1.59
C MET A 137 6.50 0.94 1.78
N GLY A 138 7.78 1.01 2.15
CA GLY A 138 8.54 2.25 2.17
C GLY A 138 8.58 2.93 0.80
N ALA A 139 8.78 2.17 -0.29
CA ALA A 139 8.74 2.72 -1.64
C ALA A 139 7.35 3.26 -2.01
N ALA A 140 6.25 2.59 -1.62
CA ALA A 140 4.89 3.10 -1.81
C ALA A 140 4.62 4.38 -1.01
N LEU A 141 5.06 4.43 0.26
CA LEU A 141 4.97 5.63 1.12
C LEU A 141 5.78 6.80 0.55
N MET A 142 6.96 6.54 -0.01
CA MET A 142 7.78 7.55 -0.71
C MET A 142 7.01 8.17 -1.88
N TYR A 143 6.41 7.36 -2.75
CA TYR A 143 5.62 7.89 -3.85
C TYR A 143 4.27 8.50 -3.40
N ALA A 144 3.77 8.15 -2.22
CA ALA A 144 2.64 8.81 -1.56
C ALA A 144 3.01 10.13 -0.85
N GLY A 145 4.27 10.59 -0.93
CA GLY A 145 4.75 11.82 -0.28
C GLY A 145 5.11 11.68 1.21
N ARG A 146 4.91 10.50 1.81
CA ARG A 146 5.17 10.23 3.24
C ARG A 146 6.63 9.82 3.47
N TYR A 147 7.54 10.79 3.32
CA TYR A 147 8.98 10.55 3.21
C TYR A 147 9.65 10.05 4.50
N LEU A 148 9.23 10.52 5.68
CA LEU A 148 9.80 10.09 6.97
C LEU A 148 9.38 8.67 7.34
N ASP A 149 8.14 8.31 7.01
CA ASP A 149 7.63 6.95 7.16
C ASP A 149 8.33 6.02 6.18
N ALA A 150 8.50 6.44 4.92
CA ALA A 150 9.28 5.73 3.93
C ALA A 150 10.72 5.46 4.39
N GLU A 151 11.39 6.48 4.95
CA GLU A 151 12.73 6.36 5.57
C GLU A 151 12.73 5.28 6.65
N SER A 152 11.74 5.31 7.56
CA SER A 152 11.59 4.37 8.67
C SER A 152 11.37 2.92 8.20
N PHE A 153 10.40 2.70 7.29
CA PHE A 153 10.12 1.36 6.74
C PHE A 153 11.32 0.79 5.96
N MET A 154 12.03 1.61 5.19
CA MET A 154 13.23 1.17 4.47
C MET A 154 14.42 0.90 5.42
N ILE A 155 14.57 1.67 6.50
CA ILE A 155 15.61 1.41 7.52
C ILE A 155 15.33 0.11 8.27
N ILE A 156 14.08 -0.20 8.62
CA ILE A 156 13.72 -1.51 9.18
C ILE A 156 14.09 -2.61 8.18
N ALA A 157 13.71 -2.47 6.90
CA ALA A 157 14.08 -3.45 5.88
C ALA A 157 15.61 -3.63 5.71
N GLN A 158 16.39 -2.55 5.91
CA GLN A 158 17.85 -2.60 5.92
C GLN A 158 18.37 -3.36 7.16
N GLN A 159 17.83 -3.07 8.35
CA GLN A 159 18.25 -3.73 9.59
C GLN A 159 17.93 -5.23 9.59
N MET A 160 16.82 -5.65 8.99
CA MET A 160 16.43 -7.06 8.85
C MET A 160 17.39 -7.88 7.98
N LYS A 161 17.93 -7.28 6.90
CA LYS A 161 18.91 -7.92 6.01
C LYS A 161 20.00 -6.90 5.61
N PRO A 162 21.00 -6.64 6.47
CA PRO A 162 21.97 -5.56 6.25
C PRO A 162 22.82 -5.70 4.98
N ALA A 163 22.98 -6.93 4.44
CA ALA A 163 23.69 -7.19 3.21
C ALA A 163 22.81 -7.17 1.93
N ASP A 164 21.49 -7.00 2.06
CA ASP A 164 20.60 -6.86 0.89
C ASP A 164 20.77 -5.47 0.27
N PRO A 165 21.12 -5.33 -1.03
CA PRO A 165 21.19 -4.04 -1.69
C PRO A 165 19.85 -3.29 -1.81
N VAL A 166 18.69 -3.97 -1.79
CA VAL A 166 17.39 -3.33 -2.14
C VAL A 166 17.02 -2.13 -1.25
N PRO A 167 17.12 -2.20 0.11
CA PRO A 167 16.89 -1.03 0.96
C PRO A 167 17.84 0.15 0.66
N TYR A 168 19.09 -0.12 0.26
CA TYR A 168 20.07 0.94 0.00
C TYR A 168 19.75 1.76 -1.25
N ILE A 169 19.29 1.15 -2.35
CA ILE A 169 18.86 1.93 -3.53
C ILE A 169 17.58 2.72 -3.23
N ASN A 170 16.64 2.13 -2.48
CA ASN A 170 15.40 2.82 -2.11
C ASN A 170 15.68 4.04 -1.22
N LEU A 171 16.52 3.90 -0.19
CA LEU A 171 16.97 5.03 0.65
C LEU A 171 17.79 6.06 -0.15
N GLY A 172 18.66 5.60 -1.06
CA GLY A 172 19.40 6.47 -1.96
C GLY A 172 18.49 7.35 -2.81
N VAL A 173 17.45 6.76 -3.43
CA VAL A 173 16.43 7.49 -4.21
C VAL A 173 15.61 8.45 -3.34
N LEU A 174 15.19 8.01 -2.15
CA LEU A 174 14.47 8.84 -1.18
C LEU A 174 15.25 10.11 -0.83
N TYR A 175 16.53 9.97 -0.48
CA TYR A 175 17.39 11.10 -0.14
C TYR A 175 17.78 11.96 -1.36
N ASP A 176 18.00 11.36 -2.54
CA ASP A 176 18.36 12.09 -3.77
C ASP A 176 17.20 12.96 -4.26
N ARG A 177 16.02 12.36 -4.41
CA ARG A 177 14.90 12.97 -5.14
C ARG A 177 13.90 13.69 -4.26
N HIS A 178 13.62 13.16 -3.07
CA HIS A 178 12.50 13.60 -2.23
C HIS A 178 12.96 14.43 -1.02
N ILE A 179 13.87 13.90 -0.19
CA ILE A 179 14.41 14.61 0.99
C ILE A 179 15.53 15.60 0.60
N ARG A 180 16.13 15.45 -0.59
CA ARG A 180 17.21 16.30 -1.14
C ARG A 180 18.51 16.32 -0.30
N ASN A 181 18.73 15.29 0.51
CA ASN A 181 19.93 15.11 1.33
C ASN A 181 21.06 14.42 0.54
N ARG A 182 21.82 15.22 -0.21
CA ARG A 182 22.87 14.73 -1.14
C ARG A 182 23.95 13.85 -0.46
N PRO A 183 24.46 14.19 0.75
CA PRO A 183 25.40 13.31 1.46
C PRO A 183 24.86 11.92 1.79
N ARG A 184 23.64 11.83 2.36
CA ARG A 184 23.01 10.53 2.67
C ARG A 184 22.72 9.75 1.39
N ALA A 185 22.17 10.41 0.36
CA ALA A 185 21.91 9.80 -0.93
C ALA A 185 23.15 9.12 -1.53
N VAL A 186 24.30 9.82 -1.57
CA VAL A 186 25.56 9.25 -2.06
C VAL A 186 26.06 8.10 -1.17
N ALA A 187 25.97 8.20 0.16
CA ALA A 187 26.37 7.11 1.05
C ALA A 187 25.54 5.82 0.80
N PHE A 188 24.22 5.95 0.70
CA PHE A 188 23.33 4.81 0.42
C PHE A 188 23.54 4.25 -1.00
N TYR A 189 23.72 5.10 -2.01
CA TYR A 189 24.08 4.67 -3.37
C TYR A 189 25.45 3.98 -3.44
N GLN A 190 26.46 4.41 -2.66
CA GLN A 190 27.75 3.72 -2.57
C GLN A 190 27.57 2.29 -2.07
N CYS A 191 26.91 2.11 -0.92
CA CYS A 191 26.62 0.77 -0.39
C CYS A 191 25.77 -0.10 -1.32
N PHE A 192 24.79 0.48 -2.03
CA PHE A 192 24.08 -0.25 -3.08
C PHE A 192 25.05 -0.77 -4.16
N THR A 193 25.97 0.08 -4.64
CA THR A 193 26.88 -0.31 -5.72
C THR A 193 27.93 -1.35 -5.31
N GLU A 194 28.28 -1.41 -4.03
CA GLU A 194 29.16 -2.41 -3.44
C GLU A 194 28.45 -3.76 -3.23
N LEU A 195 27.22 -3.74 -2.67
CA LEU A 195 26.46 -4.95 -2.31
C LEU A 195 25.71 -5.58 -3.49
N THR A 196 25.28 -4.79 -4.47
CA THR A 196 24.49 -5.32 -5.60
C THR A 196 25.32 -6.22 -6.50
N SER A 197 24.74 -7.32 -6.96
CA SER A 197 25.31 -8.16 -8.03
C SER A 197 24.96 -7.63 -9.43
N ASP A 198 23.85 -6.88 -9.57
CA ASP A 198 23.34 -6.38 -10.84
C ASP A 198 24.22 -5.27 -11.43
N ALA A 199 24.96 -5.61 -12.49
CA ALA A 199 25.86 -4.68 -13.18
C ALA A 199 25.15 -3.58 -13.98
N SER A 200 23.87 -3.76 -14.35
CA SER A 200 23.05 -2.74 -15.01
C SER A 200 22.61 -1.68 -14.01
N GLN A 201 22.00 -2.10 -12.90
CA GLN A 201 21.57 -1.18 -11.84
C GLN A 201 22.77 -0.48 -11.19
N ARG A 202 23.88 -1.20 -10.94
CA ARG A 202 25.13 -0.61 -10.44
C ARG A 202 25.58 0.55 -11.31
N ARG A 203 25.56 0.38 -12.65
CA ARG A 203 25.96 1.41 -13.61
C ARG A 203 25.01 2.60 -13.62
N GLN A 204 23.70 2.37 -13.53
CA GLN A 204 22.70 3.44 -13.46
C GLN A 204 22.91 4.31 -12.22
N VAL A 205 23.12 3.70 -11.05
CA VAL A 205 23.39 4.42 -9.79
C VAL A 205 24.75 5.11 -9.81
N GLN A 206 25.78 4.50 -10.39
CA GLN A 206 27.09 5.15 -10.60
C GLN A 206 27.00 6.40 -11.50
N ASN A 207 26.21 6.35 -12.58
CA ASN A 207 25.97 7.51 -13.43
C ASN A 207 25.28 8.63 -12.63
N ARG A 208 24.24 8.31 -11.84
CA ARG A 208 23.55 9.29 -11.00
C ARG A 208 24.48 9.93 -9.96
N MET A 209 25.34 9.14 -9.29
CA MET A 209 26.36 9.68 -8.38
C MET A 209 27.36 10.60 -9.09
N MET A 210 27.72 10.31 -10.35
CA MET A 210 28.61 11.18 -11.13
C MET A 210 27.94 12.50 -11.52
N GLU A 211 26.66 12.49 -11.91
CA GLU A 211 25.86 13.72 -12.11
C GLU A 211 25.85 14.57 -10.84
N MET A 212 25.56 13.94 -9.69
CA MET A 212 25.55 14.62 -8.40
C MET A 212 26.92 15.22 -8.04
N ALA A 213 28.02 14.52 -8.32
CA ALA A 213 29.37 15.06 -8.10
C ALA A 213 29.69 16.26 -9.00
N ASN A 214 29.18 16.29 -10.24
CA ASN A 214 29.36 17.42 -11.17
C ASN A 214 28.55 18.66 -10.76
N GLU A 215 27.39 18.49 -10.13
CA GLU A 215 26.57 19.56 -9.55
C GLU A 215 27.24 20.22 -8.32
N GLY A 216 28.23 19.56 -7.70
CA GLY A 216 29.01 20.10 -6.58
C GLY A 216 29.63 19.04 -5.68
N SER A 217 30.64 19.43 -4.89
CA SER A 217 31.30 18.55 -3.92
C SER A 217 30.35 17.98 -2.87
N ILE A 218 30.35 16.65 -2.68
CA ILE A 218 29.53 15.96 -1.68
C ILE A 218 30.45 15.18 -0.73
N ASP A 219 30.38 15.50 0.56
CA ASP A 219 31.06 14.75 1.62
C ASP A 219 30.11 13.74 2.26
N ALA A 220 30.07 12.53 1.69
CA ALA A 220 29.29 11.41 2.22
C ALA A 220 29.95 10.74 3.44
N SER A 221 31.24 11.00 3.72
CA SER A 221 31.97 10.32 4.80
C SER A 221 31.39 10.59 6.19
N ARG A 222 30.78 11.77 6.35
CA ARG A 222 30.14 12.24 7.59
C ARG A 222 28.82 11.54 7.92
N VAL A 223 28.29 10.70 7.03
CA VAL A 223 27.05 9.93 7.27
C VAL A 223 27.30 8.73 8.20
N GLY A 224 28.54 8.22 8.26
CA GLY A 224 28.90 7.10 9.13
C GLY A 224 28.29 5.74 8.73
N LEU A 225 27.66 5.65 7.56
CA LEU A 225 27.08 4.41 7.03
C LEU A 225 28.19 3.39 6.71
N ARG A 226 27.98 2.13 7.12
CA ARG A 226 28.80 0.99 6.75
C ARG A 226 27.96 -0.03 5.99
N CYS A 227 28.46 -0.47 4.85
CA CYS A 227 27.73 -1.34 3.94
C CYS A 227 27.75 -2.78 4.47
N GLY A 228 26.58 -3.44 4.57
CA GLY A 228 26.47 -4.76 5.18
C GLY A 228 26.30 -4.78 6.71
N GLU A 229 26.34 -3.62 7.38
CA GLU A 229 26.10 -3.48 8.83
C GLU A 229 24.74 -2.80 9.09
N THR A 230 24.14 -3.01 10.26
CA THR A 230 22.84 -2.40 10.63
C THR A 230 22.98 -0.88 10.74
N TYR A 231 22.19 -0.14 9.96
CA TYR A 231 22.14 1.31 10.05
C TYR A 231 21.20 1.76 11.17
N ARG A 232 21.66 2.70 12.01
CA ARG A 232 20.85 3.39 13.01
C ARG A 232 20.85 4.89 12.71
N LEU A 233 19.69 5.54 12.88
CA LEU A 233 19.59 6.99 12.76
C LEU A 233 20.38 7.67 13.89
N PRO A 234 21.11 8.78 13.62
CA PRO A 234 21.90 9.47 14.65
C PRO A 234 21.07 10.03 15.82
N GLU A 235 19.81 10.37 15.57
CA GLU A 235 18.80 10.68 16.58
C GLU A 235 17.52 9.93 16.21
N PRO A 236 16.92 9.13 17.12
CA PRO A 236 15.64 8.49 16.86
C PRO A 236 14.52 9.51 17.03
N VAL A 237 14.04 10.07 15.92
CA VAL A 237 12.66 10.57 15.89
C VAL A 237 11.78 9.33 16.08
N ALA A 238 11.04 9.26 17.18
CA ALA A 238 10.10 8.18 17.44
C ALA A 238 8.91 8.31 16.46
N VAL A 239 9.07 7.74 15.26
CA VAL A 239 7.99 7.64 14.27
C VAL A 239 7.06 6.53 14.72
N ASP A 240 5.88 6.91 15.23
CA ASP A 240 4.81 5.96 15.50
C ASP A 240 4.28 5.41 14.17
N LEU A 241 4.82 4.26 13.77
CA LEU A 241 4.43 3.54 12.56
C LEU A 241 2.98 3.06 12.60
N SER A 242 2.35 2.96 13.78
CA SER A 242 0.93 2.63 13.89
C SER A 242 0.05 3.85 13.58
N ALA A 243 0.38 5.02 14.14
CA ALA A 243 -0.29 6.29 13.81
C ALA A 243 -0.09 6.67 12.34
N ALA A 244 1.13 6.51 11.82
CA ALA A 244 1.48 6.69 10.41
C ALA A 244 0.62 5.86 9.44
N LEU A 245 0.08 4.73 9.92
CA LEU A 245 -0.70 3.79 9.13
C LEU A 245 -2.21 3.89 9.37
N LYS A 246 -2.64 4.64 10.39
CA LYS A 246 -4.04 4.90 10.72
C LYS A 246 -4.81 5.58 9.57
N ASP A 247 -4.15 6.49 8.86
CA ASP A 247 -4.72 7.19 7.69
C ASP A 247 -5.03 6.27 6.49
N TYR A 248 -4.42 5.08 6.45
CA TYR A 248 -4.63 4.10 5.39
C TYR A 248 -5.73 3.09 5.69
N GLY A 249 -6.25 3.07 6.92
CA GLY A 249 -7.35 2.24 7.39
C GLY A 249 -6.91 0.90 7.98
N GLY A 250 -7.62 0.47 9.02
CA GLY A 250 -7.44 -0.81 9.71
C GLY A 250 -6.61 -0.70 10.99
N GLU A 251 -6.88 -1.62 11.93
CA GLU A 251 -6.11 -1.75 13.18
C GLU A 251 -4.73 -2.35 12.86
N VAL A 252 -3.67 -1.62 13.20
CA VAL A 252 -2.30 -1.90 12.73
C VAL A 252 -1.54 -2.77 13.73
N ASP A 253 -1.82 -4.07 13.72
CA ASP A 253 -0.90 -5.05 14.30
C ASP A 253 0.40 -5.07 13.45
N LEU A 254 1.49 -4.61 14.06
CA LEU A 254 2.85 -4.54 13.51
C LEU A 254 3.63 -5.86 13.68
N GLY A 255 3.10 -6.82 14.43
CA GLY A 255 3.78 -8.08 14.76
C GLY A 255 4.83 -7.99 15.87
N PHE A 256 4.93 -6.84 16.54
CA PHE A 256 5.75 -6.62 17.75
C PHE A 256 5.22 -5.41 18.54
N GLU A 257 5.26 -5.49 19.86
CA GLU A 257 4.92 -4.37 20.76
C GLU A 257 6.03 -3.33 20.71
N VAL A 258 5.68 -2.08 20.35
CA VAL A 258 6.57 -0.93 20.48
C VAL A 258 6.34 -0.31 21.85
N GLU A 259 6.93 -0.90 22.89
CA GLU A 259 6.91 -0.28 24.23
C GLU A 259 7.74 1.00 24.24
N ALA A 260 7.11 2.10 24.67
CA ALA A 260 7.73 3.41 24.76
C ALA A 260 8.68 3.48 25.98
N GLY A 261 9.90 3.00 25.80
CA GLY A 261 11.08 3.41 26.57
C GLY A 261 11.51 2.46 27.69
N GLN A 262 12.48 1.59 27.38
CA GLN A 262 13.66 1.28 28.20
C GLN A 262 14.72 0.58 27.33
N GLU A 263 16.02 0.85 27.54
CA GLU A 263 17.11 0.20 26.79
C GLU A 263 17.48 -1.21 27.38
N PRO A 264 18.44 -1.96 26.81
CA PRO A 264 18.13 -2.99 25.82
C PRO A 264 18.53 -4.39 26.31
N ALA A 265 17.60 -5.34 26.31
CA ALA A 265 17.89 -6.77 26.49
C ALA A 265 17.89 -7.49 25.14
N GLU A 266 18.71 -8.53 25.03
CA GLU A 266 19.05 -9.23 23.79
C GLU A 266 17.82 -9.73 23.01
N ILE A 267 17.84 -9.55 21.68
CA ILE A 267 16.80 -10.05 20.77
C ILE A 267 16.97 -11.58 20.63
N GLU A 268 16.42 -12.33 21.59
CA GLU A 268 16.30 -13.77 21.47
C GLU A 268 15.14 -14.12 20.54
N VAL A 269 15.44 -14.40 19.27
CA VAL A 269 14.45 -14.88 18.29
C VAL A 269 14.07 -16.32 18.63
N GLN A 270 13.12 -16.50 19.55
CA GLN A 270 12.56 -17.80 19.89
C GLN A 270 11.74 -18.36 18.72
N ARG A 271 12.40 -19.13 17.86
CA ARG A 271 11.79 -20.14 16.96
C ARG A 271 12.11 -21.52 17.50
N ILE A 272 11.09 -22.36 17.74
CA ILE A 272 11.06 -23.85 17.80
C ILE A 272 9.73 -24.25 18.47
N ALA A 273 8.96 -25.27 18.07
CA ALA A 273 8.90 -26.08 16.85
C ALA A 273 7.58 -26.91 16.85
N PRO A 274 7.21 -27.63 15.78
CA PRO A 274 6.20 -28.71 15.84
C PRO A 274 6.70 -29.92 16.65
N PRO A 275 5.81 -30.84 17.09
CA PRO A 275 6.15 -31.83 18.13
C PRO A 275 6.93 -33.07 17.64
N GLU A 276 7.83 -33.50 18.54
CA GLU A 276 8.41 -34.83 18.80
C GLU A 276 9.15 -35.65 17.71
N GLU A 277 10.42 -35.99 18.01
CA GLU A 277 10.81 -37.38 18.34
C GLU A 277 12.22 -37.44 19.02
N GLY A 278 12.36 -38.21 20.11
CA GLY A 278 13.59 -38.98 20.41
C GLY A 278 14.79 -38.38 21.19
N ALA A 279 14.80 -38.63 22.52
CA ALA A 279 15.96 -39.07 23.35
C ALA A 279 17.20 -38.18 23.64
N SER A 280 17.31 -37.74 24.93
CA SER A 280 18.45 -37.92 25.88
C SER A 280 19.90 -37.52 25.49
N THR A 281 20.78 -36.90 26.31
CA THR A 281 21.01 -36.96 27.78
C THR A 281 21.84 -35.75 28.31
N GLU A 282 21.64 -35.43 29.60
CA GLU A 282 22.63 -34.94 30.60
C GLU A 282 23.29 -33.52 30.50
N ALA A 283 23.42 -32.90 31.70
CA ALA A 283 24.14 -31.64 32.03
C ALA A 283 25.46 -31.99 32.82
N PRO A 284 26.33 -31.05 33.31
CA PRO A 284 25.97 -30.03 34.34
C PRO A 284 26.81 -28.71 34.48
N ALA A 285 26.14 -27.68 35.06
CA ALA A 285 26.54 -26.77 36.17
C ALA A 285 27.76 -25.78 36.17
N ALA A 286 27.59 -24.75 37.05
CA ALA A 286 28.57 -23.83 37.69
C ALA A 286 29.08 -22.59 36.87
N ASP A 287 29.35 -21.40 37.44
CA ASP A 287 29.08 -20.79 38.78
C ASP A 287 29.30 -19.23 38.76
N GLU A 288 28.93 -18.53 39.85
CA GLU A 288 29.47 -17.24 40.42
C GLU A 288 29.53 -15.92 39.56
N SER A 289 29.05 -14.74 40.01
CA SER A 289 29.59 -13.72 40.98
C SER A 289 30.64 -12.73 40.36
N ASP A 290 30.78 -11.42 40.68
CA ASP A 290 30.19 -10.44 41.64
C ASP A 290 30.25 -8.99 41.02
N ASP A 291 29.24 -8.12 41.17
CA ASP A 291 29.14 -6.93 42.08
C ASP A 291 29.86 -5.59 41.67
N ALA A 292 29.35 -4.47 42.19
CA ALA A 292 29.91 -3.10 42.35
C ALA A 292 29.92 -2.06 41.18
N SER A 293 29.12 -0.99 41.38
CA SER A 293 29.35 0.39 40.88
C SER A 293 30.34 1.15 41.81
N PRO A 294 30.81 2.42 41.58
CA PRO A 294 29.94 3.63 41.61
C PRO A 294 30.45 4.93 40.87
N ALA A 295 29.71 6.03 41.10
CA ALA A 295 30.15 7.45 41.20
C ALA A 295 30.05 8.42 39.99
N GLU A 296 28.94 9.18 40.00
CA GLU A 296 28.76 10.64 39.86
C GLU A 296 29.96 11.57 39.51
N GLU A 297 29.71 12.55 38.62
CA GLU A 297 30.21 13.93 38.78
C GLU A 297 29.28 14.95 38.06
N GLU A 298 28.75 15.95 38.78
CA GLU A 298 27.89 17.03 38.25
C GLU A 298 28.72 18.24 37.76
N ILE A 299 28.49 18.78 36.54
CA ILE A 299 28.75 20.22 36.25
C ILE A 299 27.75 20.79 35.23
N GLU A 300 26.94 21.75 35.68
CA GLU A 300 26.30 22.83 34.91
C GLU A 300 26.54 24.16 35.70
N PRO A 301 26.09 25.38 35.28
CA PRO A 301 25.41 25.80 34.05
C PRO A 301 26.07 27.04 33.37
N LYS A 302 25.46 27.59 32.30
CA LYS A 302 25.31 29.06 32.17
C LYS A 302 24.27 29.55 31.15
N VAL A 303 23.48 30.53 31.60
CA VAL A 303 22.43 31.27 30.88
C VAL A 303 22.96 32.59 30.33
N SER A 304 22.39 33.10 29.22
CA SER A 304 22.35 34.54 28.94
C SER A 304 21.16 34.95 28.06
N GLU A 305 20.30 35.83 28.59
CA GLU A 305 19.24 36.54 27.86
C GLU A 305 19.70 37.91 27.32
N ALA A 306 19.03 38.42 26.28
CA ALA A 306 18.83 39.85 25.94
C ALA A 306 17.73 39.93 24.85
N SER A 307 16.55 40.54 25.03
CA SER A 307 16.19 41.98 25.12
C SER A 307 16.68 42.83 23.93
N GLY A 308 15.89 43.67 23.23
CA GLY A 308 14.48 44.10 23.32
C GLY A 308 14.22 45.37 22.45
N SER A 309 13.05 46.06 22.58
CA SER A 309 12.66 47.39 21.99
C SER A 309 12.43 47.48 20.44
N ASP A 310 11.82 48.50 19.79
CA ASP A 310 10.69 49.46 20.01
C ASP A 310 10.51 50.33 18.70
N VAL A 311 9.42 51.07 18.36
CA VAL A 311 7.94 50.95 18.50
C VAL A 311 7.24 52.05 17.62
N ILE A 312 5.93 51.95 17.29
CA ILE A 312 5.09 52.87 16.43
C ILE A 312 5.37 52.80 14.90
N GLY A 313 4.45 52.91 13.92
CA GLY A 313 2.96 53.07 13.86
C GLY A 313 2.51 54.14 12.83
N GLY A 314 1.44 53.94 12.03
CA GLY A 314 0.80 55.04 11.24
C GLY A 314 0.20 54.75 9.83
N ASP A 315 -1.07 54.33 9.79
CA ASP A 315 -2.23 54.74 8.93
C ASP A 315 -2.11 55.28 7.46
N ARG A 316 -3.08 54.84 6.62
CA ARG A 316 -3.62 55.36 5.32
C ARG A 316 -2.83 55.37 3.98
N GLY A 317 -3.50 54.87 2.93
CA GLY A 317 -3.33 55.33 1.52
C GLY A 317 -3.81 54.34 0.45
N GLU A 318 -4.86 54.69 -0.33
CA GLU A 318 -5.46 53.84 -1.38
C GLU A 318 -4.75 53.90 -2.75
N ASN A 319 -5.09 52.92 -3.62
CA ASN A 319 -4.90 52.86 -5.09
C ASN A 319 -3.51 52.54 -5.67
N ALA A 320 -3.33 51.31 -6.16
CA ALA A 320 -3.39 51.01 -7.60
C ALA A 320 -3.09 49.52 -7.90
N ALA A 321 -3.69 48.98 -8.96
CA ALA A 321 -3.36 47.70 -9.58
C ALA A 321 -3.31 47.86 -11.11
N PRO A 322 -2.77 46.91 -11.89
CA PRO A 322 -1.91 45.77 -11.51
C PRO A 322 -0.51 45.85 -12.15
N GLY A 323 0.43 45.05 -11.65
CA GLY A 323 1.73 44.81 -12.28
C GLY A 323 2.22 43.41 -11.95
N GLU A 324 2.50 42.61 -12.98
CA GLU A 324 2.93 41.22 -12.86
C GLU A 324 4.33 41.13 -12.24
N ALA A 325 4.48 40.33 -11.17
CA ALA A 325 5.77 39.92 -10.62
C ALA A 325 5.61 38.58 -9.88
N GLU A 326 6.21 37.51 -10.41
CA GLU A 326 6.34 36.23 -9.72
C GLU A 326 7.40 36.32 -8.61
N ALA A 327 7.04 35.99 -7.36
CA ALA A 327 7.91 35.43 -6.31
C ALA A 327 7.12 35.27 -5.00
N GLY A 328 6.88 34.03 -4.52
CA GLY A 328 6.17 33.86 -3.24
C GLY A 328 5.73 32.46 -2.77
N GLU A 329 6.29 31.35 -3.28
CA GLU A 329 5.92 29.97 -2.87
C GLU A 329 6.39 29.59 -1.44
N SER A 330 5.97 30.37 -0.42
CA SER A 330 6.14 30.02 0.99
C SER A 330 5.16 30.71 1.95
N GLY A 331 4.33 31.65 1.45
CA GLY A 331 3.26 32.27 2.25
C GLY A 331 1.93 31.53 2.14
N ASP A 332 1.55 31.14 0.92
CA ASP A 332 0.24 30.56 0.66
C ASP A 332 0.08 29.16 1.26
N ASP A 333 1.09 28.28 1.14
CA ASP A 333 1.02 26.91 1.68
C ASP A 333 0.82 26.90 3.22
N ALA A 334 1.49 27.81 3.94
CA ALA A 334 1.30 27.93 5.39
C ALA A 334 -0.12 28.42 5.76
N LEU A 335 -0.71 29.30 4.95
CA LEU A 335 -2.10 29.75 5.10
C LEU A 335 -3.12 28.66 4.74
N VAL A 336 -2.77 27.75 3.83
CA VAL A 336 -3.56 26.53 3.54
C VAL A 336 -3.53 25.59 4.73
N ASP A 337 -2.35 25.25 5.25
CA ASP A 337 -2.18 24.34 6.40
C ASP A 337 -2.93 24.85 7.65
N ASP A 338 -2.80 26.15 7.97
CA ASP A 338 -3.52 26.79 9.09
C ASP A 338 -5.05 26.72 8.91
N ALA A 339 -5.55 26.94 7.69
CA ALA A 339 -6.98 26.91 7.40
C ALA A 339 -7.58 25.49 7.45
N GLU A 340 -6.83 24.48 7.00
CA GLU A 340 -7.24 23.08 7.06
C GLU A 340 -7.20 22.52 8.47
N ALA A 341 -6.16 22.83 9.25
CA ALA A 341 -6.09 22.48 10.68
C ALA A 341 -7.25 23.11 11.47
N LEU A 342 -7.57 24.38 11.21
CA LEU A 342 -8.73 25.05 11.81
C LEU A 342 -10.06 24.39 11.40
N ALA A 343 -10.20 24.00 10.13
CA ALA A 343 -11.39 23.33 9.65
C ALA A 343 -11.59 21.93 10.24
N LEU A 344 -10.51 21.18 10.45
CA LEU A 344 -10.55 19.87 11.13
C LEU A 344 -11.05 20.03 12.57
N ASN A 345 -10.51 21.00 13.32
CA ASN A 345 -10.99 21.32 14.67
C ASN A 345 -12.49 21.66 14.68
N TYR A 346 -12.96 22.48 13.72
CA TYR A 346 -14.39 22.76 13.58
C TYR A 346 -15.23 21.54 13.19
N TYR A 347 -14.70 20.59 12.42
CA TYR A 347 -15.40 19.35 12.09
C TYR A 347 -15.54 18.45 13.33
N GLU A 348 -14.48 18.31 14.14
CA GLU A 348 -14.48 17.54 15.39
C GLU A 348 -15.40 18.15 16.45
N ASP A 349 -15.45 19.48 16.56
CA ASP A 349 -16.41 20.23 17.38
C ASP A 349 -17.88 20.11 16.90
N GLY A 350 -18.13 19.45 15.77
CA GLY A 350 -19.45 19.36 15.13
C GLY A 350 -19.93 20.66 14.47
N ARG A 351 -19.05 21.65 14.32
CA ARG A 351 -19.30 22.97 13.72
C ARG A 351 -19.08 22.96 12.20
N TYR A 352 -19.81 22.09 11.52
CA TYR A 352 -19.61 21.78 10.10
C TYR A 352 -19.70 23.02 9.17
N ASP A 353 -20.58 23.98 9.44
CA ASP A 353 -20.67 25.24 8.66
C ASP A 353 -19.48 26.18 8.87
N ASP A 354 -18.76 26.09 10.00
CA ASP A 354 -17.50 26.81 10.21
C ASP A 354 -16.37 26.12 9.44
N ALA A 355 -16.29 24.79 9.48
CA ALA A 355 -15.33 24.00 8.69
C ALA A 355 -15.48 24.27 7.18
N LEU A 356 -16.71 24.26 6.65
CA LEU A 356 -17.00 24.59 5.25
C LEU A 356 -16.62 26.03 4.89
N ARG A 357 -16.69 26.98 5.83
CA ARG A 357 -16.27 28.36 5.59
C ARG A 357 -14.75 28.49 5.54
N ALA A 358 -14.02 27.87 6.47
CA ALA A 358 -12.56 27.84 6.47
C ALA A 358 -11.98 27.19 5.19
N LEU A 359 -12.56 26.07 4.76
CA LEU A 359 -12.13 25.34 3.57
C LEU A 359 -12.52 26.00 2.24
N ARG A 360 -13.48 26.94 2.24
CA ARG A 360 -13.87 27.71 1.04
C ARG A 360 -12.93 28.87 0.72
N SER A 361 -12.16 29.36 1.69
CA SER A 361 -11.09 30.34 1.47
C SER A 361 -9.83 29.72 0.85
N VAL A 362 -9.72 28.39 0.83
CA VAL A 362 -8.58 27.65 0.31
C VAL A 362 -8.81 27.31 -1.17
N GLU A 363 -7.96 27.83 -2.06
CA GLU A 363 -8.08 27.63 -3.52
C GLU A 363 -7.60 26.24 -3.97
N LYS A 364 -6.55 25.70 -3.32
CA LYS A 364 -6.08 24.31 -3.46
C LYS A 364 -6.02 23.67 -2.08
N ARG A 365 -6.92 22.72 -1.83
CA ARG A 365 -6.90 21.92 -0.60
C ARG A 365 -5.98 20.70 -0.74
N SER A 366 -5.45 20.23 0.37
CA SER A 366 -4.89 18.88 0.47
C SER A 366 -6.00 17.83 0.35
N ASP A 367 -5.63 16.57 0.17
CA ASP A 367 -6.60 15.48 0.19
C ASP A 367 -7.31 15.32 1.55
N GLN A 368 -6.69 15.76 2.65
CA GLN A 368 -7.32 15.82 3.97
C GLN A 368 -8.31 16.99 4.06
N GLY A 369 -7.97 18.16 3.51
CA GLY A 369 -8.89 19.30 3.38
C GLY A 369 -10.13 18.95 2.55
N ASP A 370 -9.95 18.29 1.40
CA ASP A 370 -11.06 17.79 0.58
C ASP A 370 -11.88 16.70 1.32
N ARG A 371 -11.25 15.82 2.11
CA ARG A 371 -11.95 14.85 2.97
C ARG A 371 -12.87 15.54 3.98
N VAL A 372 -12.33 16.50 4.74
CA VAL A 372 -13.10 17.25 5.74
C VAL A 372 -14.20 18.06 5.05
N PHE A 373 -13.95 18.62 3.86
CA PHE A 373 -14.96 19.34 3.07
C PHE A 373 -16.13 18.45 2.67
N GLY A 374 -15.88 17.30 2.04
CA GLY A 374 -16.91 16.35 1.62
C GLY A 374 -17.72 15.79 2.80
N LEU A 375 -17.04 15.48 3.91
CA LEU A 375 -17.71 15.03 5.14
C LEU A 375 -18.57 16.14 5.77
N ALA A 376 -18.09 17.38 5.84
CA ALA A 376 -18.87 18.50 6.36
C ALA A 376 -20.09 18.84 5.49
N LEU A 377 -19.98 18.70 4.16
CA LEU A 377 -21.13 18.78 3.24
C LEU A 377 -22.17 17.69 3.54
N TYR A 378 -21.73 16.45 3.76
CA TYR A 378 -22.62 15.34 4.16
C TYR A 378 -23.31 15.62 5.50
N ARG A 379 -22.57 16.05 6.53
CA ARG A 379 -23.10 16.35 7.86
C ARG A 379 -24.10 17.52 7.86
N THR A 380 -23.95 18.49 6.95
CA THR A 380 -24.90 19.60 6.73
C THR A 380 -26.08 19.22 5.82
N GLY A 381 -26.15 17.97 5.34
CA GLY A 381 -27.27 17.46 4.52
C GLY A 381 -27.20 17.84 3.03
N ARG A 382 -26.06 18.35 2.56
CA ARG A 382 -25.84 18.78 1.17
C ARG A 382 -25.39 17.60 0.31
N PHE A 383 -26.24 16.57 0.24
CA PHE A 383 -25.86 15.23 -0.25
C PHE A 383 -25.34 15.18 -1.69
N GLU A 384 -25.82 16.05 -2.59
CA GLU A 384 -25.34 16.10 -3.98
C GLU A 384 -23.88 16.57 -4.04
N GLU A 385 -23.58 17.76 -3.51
CA GLU A 385 -22.22 18.28 -3.41
C GLU A 385 -21.32 17.35 -2.58
N ALA A 386 -21.85 16.75 -1.51
CA ALA A 386 -21.11 15.79 -0.70
C ALA A 386 -20.70 14.56 -1.52
N ALA A 387 -21.58 14.02 -2.37
CA ALA A 387 -21.26 12.85 -3.18
C ALA A 387 -20.09 13.14 -4.14
N GLU A 388 -20.09 14.29 -4.82
CA GLU A 388 -19.01 14.69 -5.73
C GLU A 388 -17.64 14.77 -5.01
N TRP A 389 -17.57 15.43 -3.86
CA TRP A 389 -16.32 15.57 -3.10
C TRP A 389 -15.89 14.28 -2.40
N LEU A 390 -16.85 13.49 -1.90
CA LEU A 390 -16.56 12.19 -1.27
C LEU A 390 -16.13 11.15 -2.31
N GLU A 391 -16.65 11.16 -3.55
CA GLU A 391 -16.14 10.33 -4.65
C GLU A 391 -14.66 10.66 -4.95
N LEU A 392 -14.36 11.95 -5.11
CA LEU A 392 -13.00 12.43 -5.37
C LEU A 392 -12.04 12.03 -4.25
N THR A 393 -12.46 12.21 -3.00
CA THR A 393 -11.70 11.81 -1.82
C THR A 393 -11.53 10.29 -1.75
N LEU A 394 -12.58 9.51 -2.00
CA LEU A 394 -12.54 8.04 -1.97
C LEU A 394 -11.61 7.44 -3.04
N ALA A 395 -11.30 8.17 -4.11
CA ALA A 395 -10.26 7.78 -5.05
C ALA A 395 -8.86 7.90 -4.44
N ARG A 396 -8.60 8.90 -3.60
CA ARG A 396 -7.28 9.27 -3.06
C ARG A 396 -7.03 8.77 -1.63
N LEU A 397 -7.92 9.12 -0.70
CA LEU A 397 -7.94 8.74 0.72
C LEU A 397 -9.22 7.95 1.11
N PRO A 398 -9.40 6.71 0.59
CA PRO A 398 -10.52 5.88 1.00
C PRO A 398 -10.39 5.41 2.45
N SER A 399 -11.40 5.75 3.25
CA SER A 399 -11.57 5.39 4.66
C SER A 399 -13.02 4.96 4.95
N PRO A 400 -13.30 4.21 6.04
CA PRO A 400 -14.65 3.76 6.37
C PRO A 400 -15.64 4.93 6.60
N GLU A 401 -15.19 6.06 7.15
CA GLU A 401 -16.05 7.25 7.34
C GLU A 401 -16.51 7.85 6.00
N VAL A 402 -15.57 8.02 5.05
CA VAL A 402 -15.85 8.53 3.70
C VAL A 402 -16.76 7.56 2.94
N THR A 403 -16.46 6.26 2.97
CA THR A 403 -17.29 5.23 2.34
C THR A 403 -18.71 5.23 2.91
N GLY A 404 -18.86 5.27 4.24
CA GLY A 404 -20.17 5.27 4.89
C GLY A 404 -21.00 6.51 4.60
N ALA A 405 -20.37 7.69 4.59
CA ALA A 405 -21.01 8.95 4.21
C ALA A 405 -21.47 8.93 2.73
N LEU A 406 -20.64 8.42 1.82
CA LEU A 406 -21.00 8.32 0.40
C LEU A 406 -22.09 7.27 0.14
N VAL A 407 -22.03 6.11 0.79
CA VAL A 407 -23.08 5.08 0.74
C VAL A 407 -24.43 5.64 1.19
N ASP A 408 -24.47 6.40 2.30
CA ASP A 408 -25.73 7.02 2.74
C ASP A 408 -26.17 8.19 1.82
N ALA A 409 -25.23 8.99 1.31
CA ALA A 409 -25.53 10.05 0.35
C ALA A 409 -26.19 9.48 -0.91
N TYR A 410 -25.57 8.51 -1.59
CA TYR A 410 -26.16 7.85 -2.76
C TYR A 410 -27.50 7.20 -2.47
N ARG A 411 -27.66 6.59 -1.29
CA ARG A 411 -28.93 5.98 -0.86
C ARG A 411 -30.05 7.02 -0.75
N ARG A 412 -29.76 8.21 -0.21
CA ARG A 412 -30.70 9.35 -0.12
C ARG A 412 -30.99 9.98 -1.49
N LEU A 413 -29.99 10.08 -2.36
CA LEU A 413 -30.12 10.58 -3.72
C LEU A 413 -30.78 9.57 -4.69
N GLY A 414 -30.95 8.31 -4.28
CA GLY A 414 -31.49 7.25 -5.12
C GLY A 414 -30.55 6.75 -6.22
N GLN A 415 -29.25 7.06 -6.14
CA GLN A 415 -28.23 6.71 -7.14
C GLN A 415 -27.81 5.24 -7.03
N ARG A 416 -28.70 4.33 -7.44
CA ARG A 416 -28.55 2.87 -7.25
C ARG A 416 -27.30 2.26 -7.87
N ASP A 417 -26.89 2.72 -9.05
CA ASP A 417 -25.72 2.18 -9.73
C ASP A 417 -24.40 2.63 -9.08
N ALA A 418 -24.30 3.90 -8.71
CA ALA A 418 -23.13 4.43 -7.99
C ALA A 418 -23.00 3.82 -6.59
N LEU A 419 -24.12 3.68 -5.87
CA LEU A 419 -24.21 2.93 -4.61
C LEU A 419 -23.66 1.51 -4.76
N ARG A 420 -24.13 0.76 -5.76
CA ARG A 420 -23.67 -0.61 -6.03
C ARG A 420 -22.17 -0.66 -6.32
N VAL A 421 -21.63 0.28 -7.11
CA VAL A 421 -20.19 0.33 -7.41
C VAL A 421 -19.34 0.56 -6.15
N VAL A 422 -19.75 1.47 -5.25
CA VAL A 422 -19.02 1.70 -3.99
C VAL A 422 -19.17 0.53 -3.02
N CYS A 423 -20.34 -0.11 -2.97
CA CYS A 423 -20.54 -1.33 -2.18
C CYS A 423 -19.66 -2.49 -2.68
N GLU A 424 -19.68 -2.80 -3.99
CA GLU A 424 -18.84 -3.82 -4.63
C GLU A 424 -17.33 -3.60 -4.40
N ARG A 425 -16.90 -2.34 -4.21
CA ARG A 425 -15.48 -1.95 -4.03
C ARG A 425 -14.92 -2.36 -2.67
N PHE A 426 -15.70 -2.23 -1.59
CA PHE A 426 -15.25 -2.49 -0.22
C PHE A 426 -15.87 -3.74 0.42
N GLU A 427 -16.74 -4.45 -0.29
CA GLU A 427 -17.36 -5.69 0.18
C GLU A 427 -16.31 -6.74 0.60
N GLY A 428 -16.42 -7.20 1.85
CA GLY A 428 -15.52 -8.18 2.47
C GLY A 428 -14.24 -7.62 3.09
N TRP A 429 -14.08 -6.29 3.17
CA TRP A 429 -13.03 -5.66 3.98
C TRP A 429 -13.53 -5.47 5.42
N PRO A 430 -12.89 -6.08 6.46
CA PRO A 430 -13.38 -6.02 7.84
C PRO A 430 -13.62 -4.60 8.36
N ASP A 431 -12.70 -3.68 8.07
CA ASP A 431 -12.75 -2.28 8.53
C ASP A 431 -13.91 -1.48 7.91
N TYR A 432 -14.51 -1.99 6.84
CA TYR A 432 -15.58 -1.33 6.08
C TYR A 432 -16.96 -1.96 6.31
N GLU A 433 -17.09 -3.05 7.06
CA GLU A 433 -18.40 -3.69 7.32
C GLU A 433 -19.43 -2.72 7.91
N GLY A 434 -19.01 -1.84 8.82
CA GLY A 434 -19.84 -0.76 9.36
C GLY A 434 -20.23 0.30 8.33
N ALA A 435 -19.33 0.65 7.42
CA ALA A 435 -19.57 1.62 6.34
C ALA A 435 -20.56 1.10 5.29
N LEU A 436 -20.64 -0.22 5.11
CA LEU A 436 -21.45 -0.88 4.10
C LEU A 436 -22.87 -1.27 4.57
N GLN A 437 -23.26 -0.91 5.81
CA GLN A 437 -24.61 -1.21 6.33
C GLN A 437 -25.76 -0.59 5.49
N GLY A 438 -25.48 0.44 4.69
CA GLY A 438 -26.44 1.05 3.76
C GLY A 438 -26.57 0.35 2.40
N CYS A 439 -25.74 -0.66 2.12
CA CYS A 439 -25.70 -1.35 0.84
C CYS A 439 -26.89 -2.32 0.65
N PRO A 440 -27.35 -2.51 -0.60
CA PRO A 440 -28.30 -3.58 -0.90
C PRO A 440 -27.62 -4.94 -0.69
N GLY A 441 -28.14 -5.77 0.21
CA GLY A 441 -27.69 -7.15 0.34
C GLY A 441 -28.03 -8.00 -0.90
N GLU A 442 -27.37 -9.16 -1.04
CA GLU A 442 -27.64 -10.13 -2.13
C GLU A 442 -29.07 -10.69 -2.05
N ALA A 443 -30.06 -9.97 -2.60
CA ALA A 443 -31.33 -10.50 -3.11
C ALA A 443 -32.14 -9.43 -3.86
N LEU A 444 -31.84 -9.24 -5.15
CA LEU A 444 -32.93 -9.09 -6.13
C LEU A 444 -33.02 -10.40 -6.89
N GLN A 445 -33.68 -11.38 -6.28
CA GLN A 445 -34.31 -12.46 -7.04
C GLN A 445 -35.30 -11.80 -8.01
N ILE A 446 -35.04 -11.95 -9.30
CA ILE A 446 -36.02 -11.67 -10.34
C ILE A 446 -36.91 -12.91 -10.41
N ASP A 447 -38.14 -12.80 -9.90
CA ASP A 447 -39.26 -13.71 -10.22
C ASP A 447 -39.70 -13.54 -11.69
#